data_AF-A0A8T9CC96-F1
#
_entry.id   AF-A0A8T9CC96-F1
#
_cell.length_a   1.000
_cell.length_b   1.000
_cell.length_c   1.000
_cell.angle_alpha   90.00
_cell.angle_beta   90.00
_cell.angle_gamma   90.00
#
_symmetry.space_group_name_H-M   'P 1'
#
loop_
_entity.id
_entity.type
_entity.pdbx_description
1 polymer ?
#
loop_
_entity_poly.entity_id
_entity_poly.type
_entity_poly.pdbx_seq_one_letter_code
_entity_poly.pdbx_strand_id
1 'polypeptide(L)'
;MEENHLANISVALARAAEQLSPLPEPSISAKKQVASAAADTSNETEFLSTPPSGLIDTSAAISTLIDTLVNLPTNPPSLYIDLEGIYLSRFGSISILQLLVAPTDETYLLDVHILGDKVFSTSGTSGSTFKTILESASIPKVFFDVRIGCNTSLPEEISEGPVECIESGLGLTYSEKQQMKNTKEAGLKLFAPEHGGSYEVFNIRPLPNQLRLYCLQDVRYMPRLWLHYNARLGRAWANKVQEATKDRVALSQSKSFNGKGQHMALAPTGWF
;
A
#
# COMPACT_ATOMS: atom_id res chain seq x y z
N MET A 1 2.24 28.77 19.11
CA MET A 1 2.90 27.47 19.33
C MET A 1 1.81 26.42 19.22
N GLU A 2 1.54 25.95 18.00
CA GLU A 2 0.54 24.91 17.73
C GLU A 2 1.28 23.60 17.46
N GLU A 3 1.12 22.64 18.36
CA GLU A 3 1.66 21.29 18.21
C GLU A 3 0.90 20.52 17.13
N ASN A 4 1.65 19.94 16.19
CA ASN A 4 1.15 19.29 15.00
C ASN A 4 0.70 17.85 15.34
N HIS A 5 -0.60 17.62 15.46
CA HIS A 5 -1.20 16.42 16.08
C HIS A 5 -1.32 15.16 15.19
N LEU A 6 -0.48 14.99 14.17
CA LEU A 6 -0.50 13.85 13.22
C LEU A 6 0.36 12.64 13.64
N ALA A 7 0.57 12.46 14.94
CA ALA A 7 1.72 11.72 15.47
C ALA A 7 1.77 10.18 15.33
N ASN A 8 0.67 9.47 15.05
CA ASN A 8 0.56 8.08 15.52
C ASN A 8 0.42 6.97 14.46
N ILE A 9 0.79 7.17 13.20
CA ILE A 9 0.80 6.09 12.18
C ILE A 9 2.01 5.14 12.35
N SER A 10 2.99 5.61 13.10
CA SER A 10 4.34 5.09 13.31
C SER A 10 4.47 3.70 13.95
N VAL A 11 3.67 3.40 14.97
CA VAL A 11 3.91 2.24 15.85
C VAL A 11 3.41 0.92 15.23
N ALA A 12 2.57 0.96 14.20
CA ALA A 12 1.94 -0.23 13.61
C ALA A 12 2.91 -1.07 12.75
N LEU A 13 3.87 -0.44 12.06
CA LEU A 13 4.85 -1.15 11.22
C LEU A 13 6.03 -1.69 12.03
N ALA A 14 6.42 -1.01 13.11
CA ALA A 14 7.60 -1.33 13.90
C ALA A 14 7.49 -2.62 14.74
N ARG A 15 6.28 -3.04 15.13
CA ARG A 15 6.07 -4.26 15.94
C ARG A 15 5.88 -5.54 15.12
N ALA A 16 5.52 -5.44 13.84
CA ALA A 16 5.43 -6.60 12.95
C ALA A 16 6.82 -7.20 12.64
N ALA A 17 7.87 -6.38 12.67
CA ALA A 17 9.26 -6.82 12.42
C ALA A 17 9.89 -7.59 13.60
N GLU A 18 9.30 -7.56 14.81
CA GLU A 18 9.92 -8.08 16.04
C GLU A 18 9.56 -9.56 16.34
N GLN A 19 8.75 -10.22 15.49
CA GLN A 19 8.20 -11.57 15.75
C GLN A 19 8.43 -12.61 14.64
N LEU A 20 9.41 -12.41 13.75
CA LEU A 20 9.74 -13.37 12.69
C LEU A 20 10.57 -14.54 13.24
N SER A 21 9.93 -15.70 13.46
CA SER A 21 10.60 -17.01 13.46
C SER A 21 10.61 -17.58 12.03
N PRO A 22 11.68 -18.26 11.59
CA PRO A 22 11.74 -18.86 10.25
C PRO A 22 10.74 -20.03 10.11
N LEU A 23 9.97 -20.04 9.02
CA LEU A 23 9.00 -21.09 8.68
C LEU A 23 9.28 -21.64 7.26
N PRO A 24 8.81 -22.87 6.97
CA PRO A 24 9.50 -23.83 6.08
C PRO A 24 9.31 -23.56 4.58
N GLU A 25 10.16 -24.20 3.78
CA GLU A 25 10.27 -24.01 2.33
C GLU A 25 8.98 -24.27 1.51
N PRO A 26 8.81 -23.59 0.36
CA PRO A 26 7.61 -23.65 -0.46
C PRO A 26 7.42 -25.00 -1.18
N SER A 27 6.14 -25.39 -1.34
CA SER A 27 5.74 -26.63 -1.99
C SER A 27 5.84 -26.60 -3.53
N ILE A 28 5.96 -27.80 -4.12
CA ILE A 28 6.18 -28.06 -5.55
C ILE A 28 5.07 -27.49 -6.46
N SER A 29 3.88 -27.22 -5.92
CA SER A 29 2.72 -26.73 -6.69
C SER A 29 2.91 -25.30 -7.23
N ALA A 30 3.51 -24.41 -6.44
CA ALA A 30 3.75 -23.01 -6.81
C ALA A 30 4.71 -22.86 -8.01
N LYS A 31 5.63 -23.82 -8.20
CA LYS A 31 6.62 -23.80 -9.29
C LYS A 31 6.01 -24.06 -10.67
N LYS A 32 4.82 -24.68 -10.75
CA LYS A 32 4.22 -25.12 -12.03
C LYS A 32 3.36 -24.06 -12.70
N GLN A 33 2.88 -23.06 -11.96
CA GLN A 33 1.92 -22.06 -12.43
C GLN A 33 2.58 -20.86 -13.12
N VAL A 34 3.86 -20.60 -12.84
CA VAL A 34 4.64 -19.49 -13.43
C VAL A 34 4.96 -19.72 -14.92
N ALA A 35 4.95 -20.97 -15.39
CA ALA A 35 5.41 -21.32 -16.73
C ALA A 35 4.43 -21.00 -17.87
N SER A 36 3.16 -20.64 -17.61
CA SER A 36 2.14 -20.51 -18.66
C SER A 36 1.74 -19.07 -19.03
N ALA A 37 2.38 -18.03 -18.48
CA ALA A 37 1.91 -16.65 -18.60
C ALA A 37 2.74 -15.74 -19.54
N ALA A 38 3.66 -16.29 -20.32
CA ALA A 38 4.57 -15.52 -21.17
C ALA A 38 4.22 -15.63 -22.67
N ALA A 39 3.20 -14.90 -23.12
CA ALA A 39 3.00 -14.55 -24.54
C ALA A 39 1.87 -13.52 -24.68
N ASP A 40 2.21 -12.23 -24.79
CA ASP A 40 1.75 -11.31 -25.86
C ASP A 40 2.30 -9.89 -25.59
N THR A 41 3.12 -9.35 -26.48
CA THR A 41 3.80 -8.05 -26.31
C THR A 41 3.81 -7.31 -27.65
N SER A 42 3.03 -6.24 -27.79
CA SER A 42 3.28 -5.23 -28.84
C SER A 42 2.58 -3.86 -28.67
N ASN A 43 2.01 -3.50 -27.51
CA ASN A 43 1.41 -2.16 -27.32
C ASN A 43 1.62 -1.53 -25.92
N GLU A 44 2.59 -2.01 -25.14
CA GLU A 44 2.82 -1.58 -23.74
C GLU A 44 3.65 -0.28 -23.57
N THR A 45 4.18 0.28 -24.65
CA THR A 45 5.41 1.09 -24.58
C THR A 45 5.29 2.60 -24.38
N GLU A 46 4.11 3.20 -24.25
CA GLU A 46 4.02 4.69 -24.25
C GLU A 46 3.34 5.36 -23.05
N PHE A 47 2.85 4.62 -22.04
CA PHE A 47 2.25 5.26 -20.84
C PHE A 47 2.50 4.54 -19.50
N LEU A 48 3.23 3.41 -19.53
CA LEU A 48 3.83 2.75 -18.38
C LEU A 48 5.29 2.45 -18.71
N SER A 49 6.10 3.48 -18.98
CA SER A 49 7.54 3.29 -18.84
C SER A 49 7.77 2.92 -17.38
N THR A 50 8.03 1.64 -17.13
CA THR A 50 8.44 1.12 -15.82
C THR A 50 9.49 2.09 -15.27
N PRO A 51 9.25 2.78 -14.15
CA PRO A 51 10.28 3.65 -13.62
C PRO A 51 11.53 2.78 -13.34
N PRO A 52 12.75 3.33 -13.50
CA PRO A 52 13.99 2.58 -13.26
C PRO A 52 14.10 2.01 -11.83
N SER A 53 13.28 2.54 -10.91
CA SER A 53 13.13 2.14 -9.52
C SER A 53 12.39 0.79 -9.40
N GLY A 54 13.16 -0.25 -9.69
CA GLY A 54 12.80 -1.65 -9.52
C GLY A 54 12.58 -2.05 -8.05
N LEU A 55 12.19 -3.31 -7.90
CA LEU A 55 12.15 -4.00 -6.61
C LEU A 55 13.46 -3.75 -5.83
N ILE A 56 13.37 -3.15 -4.64
CA ILE A 56 14.49 -2.89 -3.75
C ILE A 56 14.65 -4.08 -2.82
N ASP A 57 15.69 -4.87 -3.05
CA ASP A 57 15.97 -6.14 -2.36
C ASP A 57 17.36 -6.17 -1.71
N THR A 58 18.07 -5.04 -1.63
CA THR A 58 19.37 -4.92 -0.94
C THR A 58 19.40 -3.80 0.10
N SER A 59 20.12 -4.00 1.21
CA SER A 59 20.32 -2.95 2.22
C SER A 59 21.03 -1.71 1.66
N ALA A 60 21.93 -1.87 0.69
CA ALA A 60 22.59 -0.74 0.06
C ALA A 60 21.58 0.17 -0.68
N ALA A 61 20.66 -0.44 -1.43
CA ALA A 61 19.59 0.30 -2.09
C ALA A 61 18.59 0.92 -1.09
N ILE A 62 18.27 0.22 0.02
CA ILE A 62 17.48 0.81 1.11
C ILE A 62 18.19 2.05 1.68
N SER A 63 19.48 1.96 2.02
CA SER A 63 20.25 3.10 2.55
C SER A 63 20.18 4.31 1.62
N THR A 64 20.42 4.11 0.32
CA THR A 64 20.31 5.17 -0.69
C THR A 64 18.91 5.76 -0.76
N LEU A 65 17.87 4.93 -0.70
CA LEU A 65 16.48 5.41 -0.65
C LEU A 65 16.24 6.25 0.62
N ILE A 66 16.68 5.81 1.79
CA ILE A 66 16.47 6.58 3.03
C ILE A 66 17.05 7.99 2.93
N ASP A 67 18.22 8.14 2.31
CA ASP A 67 18.83 9.45 2.12
C ASP A 67 17.98 10.40 1.26
N THR A 68 17.16 9.88 0.34
CA THR A 68 16.23 10.70 -0.46
C THR A 68 14.93 11.03 0.26
N LEU A 69 14.55 10.24 1.28
CA LEU A 69 13.31 10.45 2.04
C LEU A 69 13.45 11.50 3.15
N VAL A 70 14.67 11.82 3.55
CA VAL A 70 14.95 12.84 4.58
C VAL A 70 14.65 14.24 4.01
N ASN A 71 14.05 15.11 4.82
CA ASN A 71 13.68 16.50 4.48
C ASN A 71 12.64 16.68 3.38
N LEU A 72 11.89 15.63 3.02
CA LEU A 72 10.77 15.78 2.11
C LEU A 72 9.69 16.73 2.66
N PRO A 73 8.97 17.47 1.80
CA PRO A 73 7.84 18.28 2.20
C PRO A 73 6.78 17.47 2.97
N THR A 74 6.19 18.08 3.98
CA THR A 74 5.16 17.44 4.81
C THR A 74 3.75 17.93 4.50
N ASN A 75 3.60 19.00 3.70
CA ASN A 75 2.32 19.48 3.23
C ASN A 75 2.41 19.99 1.77
N PRO A 76 1.70 19.36 0.81
CA PRO A 76 0.96 18.09 0.97
C PRO A 76 1.90 16.93 1.39
N PRO A 77 1.36 15.80 1.90
CA PRO A 77 2.16 14.63 2.27
C PRO A 77 3.02 14.13 1.10
N SER A 78 4.26 13.73 1.39
CA SER A 78 5.16 13.19 0.37
C SER A 78 5.11 11.66 0.24
N LEU A 79 4.70 10.95 1.28
CA LEU A 79 4.82 9.48 1.35
C LEU A 79 3.45 8.81 1.29
N TYR A 80 3.25 7.96 0.28
CA TYR A 80 2.05 7.16 0.07
C TYR A 80 2.43 5.69 0.08
N ILE A 81 1.78 4.91 0.93
CA ILE A 81 2.23 3.56 1.30
C ILE A 81 1.07 2.58 1.20
N ASP A 82 1.38 1.41 0.66
CA ASP A 82 0.53 0.24 0.73
C ASP A 82 1.36 -1.04 0.93
N LEU A 83 0.71 -2.14 1.32
CA LEU A 83 1.37 -3.39 1.73
C LEU A 83 0.74 -4.58 1.04
N GLU A 84 1.57 -5.52 0.59
CA GLU A 84 1.14 -6.81 0.06
C GLU A 84 1.85 -7.96 0.74
N GLY A 85 1.16 -9.10 0.86
CA GLY A 85 1.75 -10.29 1.46
C GLY A 85 0.75 -11.41 1.77
N ILE A 86 1.19 -12.33 2.62
CA ILE A 86 0.43 -13.54 2.95
C ILE A 86 -0.40 -13.27 4.20
N TYR A 87 -1.74 -13.35 4.07
CA TYR A 87 -2.68 -13.18 5.18
C TYR A 87 -2.39 -11.97 6.09
N LEU A 88 -2.12 -10.81 5.48
CA LEU A 88 -1.78 -9.55 6.17
C LEU A 88 -2.61 -9.33 7.44
N SER A 89 -1.95 -8.76 8.46
CA SER A 89 -2.35 -8.66 9.88
C SER A 89 -1.56 -9.64 10.76
N ARG A 90 -2.09 -9.97 11.94
CA ARG A 90 -1.37 -10.55 13.07
C ARG A 90 -0.68 -11.90 12.83
N PHE A 91 -1.22 -12.71 11.94
CA PHE A 91 -0.74 -14.07 11.68
C PHE A 91 -0.15 -14.23 10.27
N GLY A 92 -0.05 -13.11 9.54
CA GLY A 92 0.50 -13.08 8.20
C GLY A 92 1.92 -12.53 8.16
N SER A 93 2.39 -12.31 6.94
CA SER A 93 3.68 -11.68 6.66
C SER A 93 3.53 -10.61 5.59
N ILE A 94 4.25 -9.51 5.75
CA ILE A 94 4.43 -8.52 4.68
C ILE A 94 5.49 -9.07 3.73
N SER A 95 5.18 -9.10 2.44
CA SER A 95 6.10 -9.55 1.40
C SER A 95 6.65 -8.37 0.60
N ILE A 96 5.81 -7.38 0.30
CA ILE A 96 6.15 -6.18 -0.46
C ILE A 96 5.59 -4.95 0.26
N LEU A 97 6.42 -3.91 0.40
CA LEU A 97 5.97 -2.58 0.79
C LEU A 97 6.07 -1.65 -0.42
N GLN A 98 4.97 -0.98 -0.73
CA GLN A 98 4.86 -0.06 -1.84
C GLN A 98 5.05 1.35 -1.30
N LEU A 99 5.92 2.14 -1.90
CA LEU A 99 6.18 3.51 -1.49
C LEU A 99 6.20 4.42 -2.71
N LEU A 100 5.20 5.30 -2.84
CA LEU A 100 5.23 6.40 -3.77
C LEU A 100 5.73 7.67 -3.06
N VAL A 101 6.73 8.32 -3.67
CA VAL A 101 7.31 9.59 -3.26
C VAL A 101 6.77 10.69 -4.17
N ALA A 102 5.76 11.42 -3.71
CA ALA A 102 4.98 12.34 -4.54
C ALA A 102 5.79 13.50 -5.16
N PRO A 103 6.78 14.13 -4.48
CA PRO A 103 7.56 15.20 -5.10
C PRO A 103 8.35 14.79 -6.34
N THR A 104 8.71 13.50 -6.45
CA THR A 104 9.47 12.96 -7.59
C THR A 104 8.61 12.09 -8.50
N ASP A 105 7.36 11.79 -8.13
CA ASP A 105 6.47 10.83 -8.79
C ASP A 105 7.11 9.44 -8.98
N GLU A 106 7.98 9.04 -8.05
CA GLU A 106 8.70 7.77 -8.08
C GLU A 106 8.04 6.76 -7.16
N THR A 107 7.86 5.53 -7.65
CA THR A 107 7.32 4.42 -6.85
C THR A 107 8.37 3.34 -6.65
N TYR A 108 8.55 2.92 -5.40
CA TYR A 108 9.47 1.87 -4.98
C TYR A 108 8.70 0.68 -4.42
N LEU A 109 9.12 -0.53 -4.80
CA LEU A 109 8.65 -1.77 -4.18
C LEU A 109 9.76 -2.31 -3.29
N LEU A 110 9.62 -2.22 -1.97
CA LEU A 110 10.60 -2.77 -1.02
C LEU A 110 10.30 -4.24 -0.77
N ASP A 111 11.28 -5.11 -1.01
CA ASP A 111 11.17 -6.55 -0.85
C ASP A 111 11.35 -6.96 0.61
N VAL A 112 10.27 -6.84 1.39
CA VAL A 112 10.26 -7.22 2.81
C VAL A 112 10.46 -8.72 2.99
N HIS A 113 10.06 -9.55 2.02
CA HIS A 113 10.29 -10.99 2.07
C HIS A 113 11.78 -11.34 2.05
N ILE A 114 12.57 -10.67 1.20
CA ILE A 114 14.02 -10.91 1.09
C ILE A 114 14.80 -10.19 2.19
N LEU A 115 14.44 -8.94 2.49
CA LEU A 115 15.21 -8.10 3.40
C LEU A 115 14.80 -8.23 4.87
N GLY A 116 13.58 -8.71 5.15
CA GLY A 116 13.05 -8.82 6.50
C GLY A 116 13.10 -7.49 7.26
N ASP A 117 13.65 -7.51 8.47
CA ASP A 117 13.78 -6.33 9.33
C ASP A 117 14.67 -5.23 8.71
N LYS A 118 15.57 -5.60 7.78
CA LYS A 118 16.53 -4.66 7.17
C LYS A 118 15.85 -3.57 6.35
N VAL A 119 14.64 -3.79 5.84
CA VAL A 119 13.85 -2.70 5.22
C VAL A 119 13.62 -1.56 6.21
N PHE A 120 13.44 -1.89 7.49
CA PHE A 120 13.09 -0.94 8.54
C PHE A 120 14.30 -0.48 9.35
N SER A 121 15.30 -1.34 9.54
CA SER A 121 16.46 -1.11 10.42
C SER A 121 17.69 -0.55 9.71
N THR A 122 17.81 -0.71 8.38
CA THR A 122 18.95 -0.15 7.62
C THR A 122 18.92 1.38 7.71
N SER A 123 20.05 1.95 8.11
CA SER A 123 20.23 3.39 8.24
C SER A 123 20.75 4.00 6.94
N GLY A 124 20.28 5.20 6.60
CA GLY A 124 20.93 6.08 5.63
C GLY A 124 22.17 6.75 6.24
N THR A 125 22.83 7.60 5.46
CA THR A 125 24.05 8.34 5.84
C THR A 125 23.86 9.23 7.07
N SER A 126 22.63 9.75 7.29
CA SER A 126 22.29 10.59 8.44
C SER A 126 21.95 9.80 9.72
N GLY A 127 22.00 8.47 9.68
CA GLY A 127 21.56 7.60 10.78
C GLY A 127 20.03 7.41 10.88
N SER A 128 19.25 8.11 10.04
CA SER A 128 17.81 7.87 9.92
C SER A 128 17.56 6.49 9.31
N THR A 129 16.46 5.84 9.69
CA THR A 129 15.99 4.58 9.12
C THR A 129 14.55 4.72 8.63
N PHE A 130 14.07 3.78 7.80
CA PHE A 130 12.66 3.77 7.42
C PHE A 130 11.74 3.68 8.64
N LYS A 131 12.14 2.89 9.66
CA LYS A 131 11.44 2.85 10.95
C LYS A 131 11.32 4.25 11.54
N THR A 132 12.40 5.01 11.70
CA THR A 132 12.32 6.37 12.29
C THR A 132 11.49 7.35 11.46
N ILE A 133 11.39 7.17 10.14
CA ILE A 133 10.53 7.97 9.26
C ILE A 133 9.05 7.61 9.50
N LEU A 134 8.73 6.31 9.53
CA LEU A 134 7.39 5.81 9.83
C LEU A 134 6.97 6.23 11.25
N GLU A 135 7.76 5.85 12.25
CA GLU A 135 8.27 6.62 13.40
C GLU A 135 7.70 8.03 13.70
N SER A 136 7.92 8.92 12.74
CA SER A 136 7.91 10.35 13.02
C SER A 136 6.50 10.93 13.03
N ALA A 137 6.21 11.71 14.06
CA ALA A 137 4.97 12.46 14.18
C ALA A 137 4.86 13.65 13.20
N SER A 138 6.01 14.19 12.80
CA SER A 138 6.09 15.37 11.94
C SER A 138 6.04 15.04 10.45
N ILE A 139 6.20 13.76 10.09
CA ILE A 139 6.15 13.28 8.70
C ILE A 139 4.79 12.60 8.49
N PRO A 140 3.89 13.18 7.67
CA PRO A 140 2.65 12.51 7.30
C PRO A 140 2.92 11.34 6.35
N LYS A 141 2.31 10.19 6.65
CA LYS A 141 2.26 9.04 5.75
C LYS A 141 0.81 8.81 5.37
N VAL A 142 0.53 8.62 4.09
CA VAL A 142 -0.81 8.33 3.61
C VAL A 142 -0.91 6.84 3.32
N PHE A 143 -1.79 6.16 4.04
CA PHE A 143 -2.27 4.83 3.71
C PHE A 143 -3.70 5.01 3.20
N PHE A 144 -4.03 4.42 2.06
CA PHE A 144 -5.38 4.52 1.53
C PHE A 144 -6.20 3.34 2.01
N ASP A 145 -7.13 3.62 2.92
CA ASP A 145 -7.99 2.63 3.52
C ASP A 145 -9.43 2.87 3.08
N VAL A 146 -9.82 2.19 2.00
CA VAL A 146 -11.13 2.40 1.38
C VAL A 146 -12.17 1.65 2.18
N ARG A 147 -12.77 2.39 3.11
CA ARG A 147 -14.08 2.08 3.66
C ARG A 147 -15.12 2.78 2.80
N ILE A 148 -16.11 2.02 2.35
CA ILE A 148 -17.23 2.50 1.53
C ILE A 148 -17.76 3.84 2.01
N GLY A 149 -18.08 4.71 1.06
CA GLY A 149 -18.88 5.89 1.32
C GLY A 149 -18.92 6.92 0.21
N CYS A 150 -19.21 6.55 -1.05
CA CYS A 150 -19.64 7.52 -2.05
C CYS A 150 -20.82 7.06 -2.93
N ASN A 151 -21.95 6.71 -2.31
CA ASN A 151 -23.24 7.05 -2.94
C ASN A 151 -24.34 7.31 -1.92
N THR A 152 -24.87 8.53 -1.94
CA THR A 152 -26.24 8.79 -1.49
C THR A 152 -27.18 7.99 -2.40
N SER A 153 -28.03 7.17 -1.80
CA SER A 153 -29.08 6.33 -2.42
C SER A 153 -28.61 5.13 -3.24
N LEU A 154 -28.58 3.93 -2.62
CA LEU A 154 -29.40 2.75 -2.95
C LEU A 154 -29.08 1.59 -1.97
N PRO A 155 -30.04 0.73 -1.60
CA PRO A 155 -29.80 -0.44 -0.76
C PRO A 155 -29.39 -1.65 -1.63
N GLU A 156 -28.54 -2.52 -1.06
CA GLU A 156 -28.16 -3.86 -1.57
C GLU A 156 -27.14 -3.92 -2.73
N GLU A 157 -25.93 -3.41 -2.52
CA GLU A 157 -24.65 -4.03 -2.93
C GLU A 157 -23.49 -3.23 -2.32
N ILE A 158 -22.77 -3.79 -1.35
CA ILE A 158 -21.71 -3.10 -0.59
C ILE A 158 -20.34 -3.64 -1.06
N SER A 159 -19.62 -2.91 -1.92
CA SER A 159 -18.13 -2.82 -1.93
C SER A 159 -17.60 -1.79 -2.97
N GLU A 160 -17.66 -0.48 -2.70
CA GLU A 160 -16.81 0.48 -3.45
C GLU A 160 -15.36 0.28 -2.99
N GLY A 161 -14.59 -0.49 -3.76
CA GLY A 161 -13.16 -0.67 -3.53
C GLY A 161 -12.34 0.54 -4.03
N PRO A 162 -11.01 0.51 -3.87
CA PRO A 162 -10.11 1.58 -4.34
C PRO A 162 -10.32 1.98 -5.80
N VAL A 163 -10.67 1.02 -6.65
CA VAL A 163 -11.00 1.22 -8.06
C VAL A 163 -12.14 2.22 -8.23
N GLU A 164 -13.21 2.09 -7.47
CA GLU A 164 -14.42 2.91 -7.63
C GLU A 164 -14.23 4.34 -7.12
N CYS A 165 -13.50 4.52 -6.01
CA CYS A 165 -13.07 5.85 -5.55
C CYS A 165 -12.20 6.58 -6.58
N ILE A 166 -11.34 5.84 -7.30
CA ILE A 166 -10.53 6.38 -8.39
C ILE A 166 -11.41 6.78 -9.58
N GLU A 167 -12.33 5.91 -10.00
CA GLU A 167 -13.19 6.15 -11.16
C GLU A 167 -14.16 7.33 -10.97
N SER A 168 -14.71 7.48 -9.76
CA SER A 168 -15.63 8.55 -9.37
C SER A 168 -14.92 9.85 -9.02
N GLY A 169 -13.75 9.78 -8.37
CA GLY A 169 -13.03 10.95 -7.86
C GLY A 169 -12.13 11.65 -8.86
N LEU A 170 -11.47 10.92 -9.77
CA LEU A 170 -10.31 11.46 -10.49
C LEU A 170 -10.56 11.87 -11.95
N GLY A 171 -11.77 11.71 -12.47
CA GLY A 171 -12.11 12.10 -13.84
C GLY A 171 -11.23 11.41 -14.90
N LEU A 172 -10.85 10.16 -14.67
CA LEU A 172 -10.02 9.39 -15.59
C LEU A 172 -10.67 9.22 -16.97
N THR A 173 -9.85 9.24 -18.03
CA THR A 173 -10.27 8.89 -19.39
C THR A 173 -10.70 7.42 -19.47
N TYR A 174 -11.46 7.07 -20.51
CA TYR A 174 -11.89 5.68 -20.72
C TYR A 174 -10.70 4.71 -20.82
N SER A 175 -9.63 5.10 -21.53
CA SER A 175 -8.42 4.28 -21.68
C SER A 175 -7.70 4.07 -20.35
N GLU A 176 -7.55 5.12 -19.53
CA GLU A 176 -6.95 4.99 -18.19
C GLU A 176 -7.76 4.06 -17.30
N LYS A 177 -9.10 4.18 -17.32
CA LYS A 177 -10.00 3.29 -16.57
C LYS A 177 -9.85 1.84 -17.01
N GLN A 178 -9.82 1.58 -18.32
CA GLN A 178 -9.66 0.23 -18.84
C GLN A 178 -8.30 -0.37 -18.47
N GLN A 179 -7.22 0.41 -18.60
CA GLN A 179 -5.89 -0.03 -18.23
C GLN A 179 -5.78 -0.35 -16.73
N MET A 180 -6.34 0.52 -15.88
CA MET A 180 -6.42 0.27 -14.45
C MET A 180 -7.15 -1.04 -14.14
N LYS A 181 -8.35 -1.24 -14.71
CA LYS A 181 -9.12 -2.47 -14.53
C LYS A 181 -8.34 -3.71 -14.97
N ASN A 182 -7.71 -3.66 -16.14
CA ASN A 182 -6.93 -4.77 -16.68
C ASN A 182 -5.74 -5.13 -15.78
N THR A 183 -4.99 -4.13 -15.29
CA THR A 183 -3.86 -4.36 -14.36
C THR A 183 -4.35 -4.97 -13.05
N LYS A 184 -5.44 -4.45 -12.47
CA LYS A 184 -6.04 -5.00 -11.25
C LYS A 184 -6.49 -6.44 -11.44
N GLU A 185 -7.22 -6.73 -12.51
CA GLU A 185 -7.71 -8.07 -12.80
C GLU A 185 -6.54 -9.07 -13.01
N ALA A 186 -5.51 -8.67 -13.75
CA ALA A 186 -4.33 -9.50 -13.98
C ALA A 186 -3.60 -9.86 -12.69
N GLY A 187 -3.45 -8.91 -11.75
CA GLY A 187 -2.84 -9.17 -10.44
C GLY A 187 -3.73 -10.04 -9.55
N LEU A 188 -5.03 -9.73 -9.46
CA LEU A 188 -6.00 -10.48 -8.64
C LEU A 188 -6.02 -11.98 -8.99
N LYS A 189 -5.99 -12.32 -10.28
CA LYS A 189 -5.93 -13.72 -10.75
C LYS A 189 -4.71 -14.49 -10.23
N LEU A 190 -3.64 -13.81 -9.84
CA LEU A 190 -2.42 -14.45 -9.34
C LEU A 190 -2.47 -14.72 -7.84
N PHE A 191 -2.99 -13.79 -7.03
CA PHE A 191 -2.89 -13.89 -5.57
C PHE A 191 -4.22 -14.18 -4.85
N ALA A 192 -5.36 -13.81 -5.45
CA ALA A 192 -6.66 -13.88 -4.77
C ALA A 192 -7.27 -15.29 -4.92
N PRO A 193 -7.51 -16.03 -3.81
CA PRO A 193 -8.06 -17.39 -3.87
C PRO A 193 -9.41 -17.51 -4.60
N GLU A 194 -10.27 -16.50 -4.46
CA GLU A 194 -11.56 -16.41 -5.15
C GLU A 194 -11.44 -16.24 -6.67
N HIS A 195 -10.26 -15.87 -7.17
CA HIS A 195 -9.91 -15.81 -8.60
C HIS A 195 -9.01 -16.98 -9.04
N GLY A 196 -8.81 -18.00 -8.19
CA GLY A 196 -7.93 -19.15 -8.44
C GLY A 196 -6.44 -18.90 -8.17
N GLY A 197 -6.10 -17.76 -7.56
CA GLY A 197 -4.76 -17.40 -7.13
C GLY A 197 -4.42 -17.91 -5.73
N SER A 198 -3.25 -17.52 -5.22
CA SER A 198 -2.82 -17.85 -3.86
C SER A 198 -1.88 -16.76 -3.32
N TYR A 199 -2.08 -16.31 -2.09
CA TYR A 199 -1.30 -15.21 -1.50
C TYR A 199 0.21 -15.51 -1.45
N GLU A 200 0.57 -16.79 -1.41
CA GLU A 200 1.95 -17.29 -1.46
C GLU A 200 2.71 -16.83 -2.72
N VAL A 201 2.01 -16.43 -3.78
CA VAL A 201 2.61 -15.86 -5.00
C VAL A 201 3.47 -14.62 -4.69
N PHE A 202 3.15 -13.85 -3.64
CA PHE A 202 3.91 -12.68 -3.22
C PHE A 202 5.30 -13.02 -2.66
N ASN A 203 5.59 -14.29 -2.36
CA ASN A 203 6.90 -14.77 -1.95
C ASN A 203 7.69 -15.44 -3.11
N ILE A 204 7.10 -15.57 -4.30
CA ILE A 204 7.82 -16.12 -5.47
C ILE A 204 8.81 -15.08 -6.00
N ARG A 205 10.02 -15.51 -6.32
CA ARG A 205 11.08 -14.67 -6.92
C ARG A 205 11.61 -15.26 -8.23
N PRO A 206 11.85 -14.44 -9.27
CA PRO A 206 11.56 -12.99 -9.33
C PRO A 206 10.05 -12.70 -9.22
N LEU A 207 9.70 -11.54 -8.64
CA LEU A 207 8.29 -11.17 -8.46
C LEU A 207 7.62 -11.06 -9.84
N PRO A 208 6.52 -11.79 -10.11
CA PRO A 208 5.85 -11.77 -11.41
C PRO A 208 5.53 -10.34 -11.88
N ASN A 209 5.77 -10.04 -13.16
CA ASN A 209 5.62 -8.69 -13.70
C ASN A 209 4.19 -8.14 -13.52
N GLN A 210 3.17 -8.98 -13.67
CA GLN A 210 1.78 -8.58 -13.43
C GLN A 210 1.54 -8.16 -11.97
N LEU A 211 2.18 -8.84 -11.00
CA LEU A 211 2.10 -8.43 -9.58
C LEU A 211 2.90 -7.15 -9.32
N ARG A 212 4.04 -6.96 -9.98
CA ARG A 212 4.77 -5.67 -9.91
C ARG A 212 3.89 -4.53 -10.37
N LEU A 213 3.24 -4.67 -11.54
CA LEU A 213 2.34 -3.64 -12.09
C LEU A 213 1.12 -3.41 -11.17
N TYR A 214 0.56 -4.48 -10.60
CA TYR A 214 -0.49 -4.39 -9.60
C TYR A 214 -0.07 -3.53 -8.40
N CYS A 215 1.06 -3.87 -7.77
CA CYS A 215 1.60 -3.13 -6.62
C CYS A 215 1.96 -1.68 -6.96
N LEU A 216 2.51 -1.41 -8.15
CA LEU A 216 2.78 -0.03 -8.55
C LEU A 216 1.48 0.79 -8.67
N GLN A 217 0.42 0.17 -9.18
CA GLN A 217 -0.85 0.84 -9.41
C GLN A 217 -1.59 1.19 -8.11
N ASP A 218 -1.42 0.40 -7.04
CA ASP A 218 -2.09 0.61 -5.75
C ASP A 218 -1.80 1.97 -5.12
N VAL A 219 -0.55 2.41 -5.22
CA VAL A 219 -0.14 3.72 -4.69
C VAL A 219 -0.22 4.85 -5.74
N ARG A 220 -0.19 4.53 -7.04
CA ARG A 220 -0.10 5.51 -8.16
C ARG A 220 -1.14 6.62 -8.10
N TYR A 221 -2.38 6.29 -7.73
CA TYR A 221 -3.48 7.27 -7.72
C TYR A 221 -3.67 7.97 -6.37
N MET A 222 -2.98 7.52 -5.31
CA MET A 222 -3.20 8.00 -3.95
C MET A 222 -2.94 9.52 -3.76
N PRO A 223 -1.93 10.17 -4.36
CA PRO A 223 -1.76 11.61 -4.22
C PRO A 223 -2.93 12.40 -4.80
N ARG A 224 -3.43 11.98 -5.97
CA ARG A 224 -4.59 12.60 -6.62
C ARG A 224 -5.85 12.41 -5.78
N LEU A 225 -6.07 11.21 -5.23
CA LEU A 225 -7.17 10.94 -4.31
C LEU A 225 -7.06 11.81 -3.05
N TRP A 226 -5.88 11.88 -2.45
CA TRP A 226 -5.64 12.71 -1.28
C TRP A 226 -5.98 14.17 -1.55
N LEU A 227 -5.49 14.74 -2.66
CA LEU A 227 -5.81 16.12 -3.06
C LEU A 227 -7.32 16.31 -3.24
N HIS A 228 -7.98 15.37 -3.93
CA HIS A 228 -9.41 15.41 -4.20
C HIS A 228 -10.26 15.43 -2.92
N TYR A 229 -9.99 14.52 -1.97
CA TYR A 229 -10.74 14.45 -0.72
C TYR A 229 -10.33 15.54 0.26
N ASN A 230 -9.04 15.84 0.39
CA ASN A 230 -8.54 16.86 1.30
C ASN A 230 -9.08 18.26 0.96
N ALA A 231 -9.23 18.58 -0.33
CA ALA A 231 -9.85 19.84 -0.76
C ALA A 231 -11.32 19.99 -0.33
N ARG A 232 -12.00 18.88 -0.02
CA ARG A 232 -13.42 18.84 0.38
C ARG A 232 -13.61 18.63 1.88
N LEU A 233 -12.54 18.32 2.62
CA LEU A 233 -12.59 18.12 4.06
C LEU A 233 -12.59 19.48 4.78
N GLY A 234 -13.73 19.85 5.36
CA GLY A 234 -13.78 20.93 6.35
C GLY A 234 -13.01 20.57 7.62
N ARG A 235 -12.61 21.57 8.42
CA ARG A 235 -11.82 21.38 9.66
C ARG A 235 -12.42 20.33 10.61
N ALA A 236 -13.73 20.36 10.82
CA ALA A 236 -14.40 19.41 11.70
C ALA A 236 -14.28 17.96 11.19
N TRP A 237 -14.41 17.76 9.87
CA TRP A 237 -14.24 16.46 9.23
C TRP A 237 -12.78 15.99 9.25
N ALA A 238 -11.83 16.90 9.03
CA ALA A 238 -10.40 16.58 9.15
C ALA A 238 -10.05 16.06 10.56
N ASN A 239 -10.59 16.69 11.61
CA ASN A 239 -10.40 16.22 12.99
C ASN A 239 -11.03 14.83 13.22
N LYS A 240 -12.27 14.60 12.73
CA LYS A 240 -12.92 13.29 12.81
C LYS A 240 -12.11 12.19 12.11
N VAL A 241 -11.59 12.47 10.91
CA VAL A 241 -10.70 11.56 10.17
C VAL A 241 -9.45 11.26 10.97
N GLN A 242 -8.81 12.27 11.54
CA GLN A 242 -7.62 12.08 12.37
C GLN A 242 -7.89 11.18 13.60
N GLU A 243 -8.99 11.41 14.31
CA GLU A 243 -9.39 10.58 15.46
C GLU A 243 -9.67 9.13 15.03
N ALA A 244 -10.48 8.93 13.99
CA ALA A 244 -10.76 7.61 13.47
C ALA A 244 -9.50 6.87 12.99
N THR A 245 -8.54 7.58 12.39
CA THR A 245 -7.23 7.01 12.04
C THR A 245 -6.46 6.56 13.28
N LYS A 246 -6.41 7.37 14.34
CA LYS A 246 -5.74 7.00 15.61
C LYS A 246 -6.38 5.76 16.23
N ASP A 247 -7.70 5.72 16.30
CA ASP A 247 -8.45 4.59 16.85
C ASP A 247 -8.20 3.30 16.07
N ARG A 248 -8.13 3.39 14.73
CA ARG A 248 -7.82 2.24 13.88
C ARG A 248 -6.42 1.72 14.08
N VAL A 249 -5.43 2.60 14.21
CA VAL A 249 -4.06 2.19 14.50
C VAL A 249 -3.98 1.52 15.87
N ALA A 250 -4.67 2.04 16.88
CA ALA A 250 -4.73 1.39 18.19
C ALA A 250 -5.44 0.03 18.11
N LEU A 251 -6.56 -0.05 17.39
CA LEU A 251 -7.32 -1.29 17.21
C LEU A 251 -6.48 -2.35 16.50
N SER A 252 -5.72 -2.00 15.45
CA SER A 252 -4.90 -2.95 14.70
C SER A 252 -3.86 -3.64 15.58
N GLN A 253 -3.41 -2.97 16.65
CA GLN A 253 -2.45 -3.49 17.63
C GLN A 253 -3.08 -4.34 18.74
N SER A 254 -4.42 -4.33 18.89
CA SER A 254 -5.11 -5.10 19.93
C SER A 254 -5.06 -6.60 19.66
N LYS A 255 -4.94 -7.44 20.71
CA LYS A 255 -4.85 -8.90 20.56
C LYS A 255 -6.03 -9.52 19.79
N SER A 256 -7.22 -8.92 19.89
CA SER A 256 -8.48 -9.42 19.33
C SER A 256 -8.83 -8.84 17.95
N PHE A 257 -8.00 -7.97 17.36
CA PHE A 257 -8.37 -7.38 16.08
C PHE A 257 -8.53 -8.44 14.98
N ASN A 258 -9.49 -8.22 14.09
CA ASN A 258 -9.69 -9.04 12.91
C ASN A 258 -9.71 -8.11 11.71
N GLY A 259 -8.66 -8.19 10.89
CA GLY A 259 -8.51 -7.38 9.68
C GLY A 259 -9.34 -7.86 8.50
N LYS A 260 -10.17 -8.90 8.66
CA LYS A 260 -10.98 -9.48 7.58
C LYS A 260 -12.47 -9.32 7.85
N GLY A 261 -13.26 -9.00 6.83
CA GLY A 261 -14.72 -8.97 6.88
C GLY A 261 -15.32 -7.58 6.58
N GLN A 262 -16.64 -7.54 6.37
CA GLN A 262 -17.35 -6.31 5.99
C GLN A 262 -17.20 -5.18 7.01
N HIS A 263 -17.04 -5.49 8.31
CA HIS A 263 -16.80 -4.48 9.35
C HIS A 263 -15.53 -3.67 9.13
N MET A 264 -14.58 -4.15 8.33
CA MET A 264 -13.38 -3.42 7.95
C MET A 264 -13.60 -2.44 6.79
N ALA A 265 -14.67 -2.63 6.02
CA ALA A 265 -15.04 -1.83 4.85
C ALA A 265 -16.12 -0.78 5.15
N LEU A 266 -16.75 -0.78 6.33
CA LEU A 266 -17.77 0.19 6.69
C LEU A 266 -17.16 1.44 7.36
N ALA A 267 -17.70 2.62 7.03
CA ALA A 267 -17.38 3.86 7.71
C ALA A 267 -17.65 3.77 9.23
N PRO A 268 -16.97 4.57 10.07
CA PRO A 268 -17.26 4.62 11.50
C PRO A 268 -18.73 4.93 11.77
N THR A 269 -19.30 4.34 12.82
CA THR A 269 -20.70 4.56 13.22
C THR A 269 -20.96 6.06 13.43
N GLY A 270 -22.06 6.57 12.86
CA GLY A 270 -22.48 7.98 12.99
C GLY A 270 -21.81 8.96 12.00
N TRP A 271 -21.22 8.45 10.93
CA TRP A 271 -20.66 9.25 9.83
C TRP A 271 -21.61 9.41 8.64
N PHE A 272 -22.81 8.84 8.72
CA PHE A 272 -23.89 8.85 7.74
C PHE A 272 -25.13 9.53 8.32
#